data_AF-A0A5E4IXD6-F1
#
_entry.id   AF-A0A5E4IXD6-F1
#
_cell.length_a   1.000
_cell.length_b   1.000
_cell.length_c   1.000
_cell.angle_alpha   90.00
_cell.angle_beta   90.00
_cell.angle_gamma   90.00
#
_symmetry.space_group_name_H-M   'P 1'
#
loop_
_entity.id
_entity.type
_entity.pdbx_description
1 polymer ?
#
loop_
_entity_poly.entity_id
_entity_poly.type
_entity_poly.pdbx_seq_one_letter_code
_entity_poly.pdbx_strand_id
1 'polypeptide(L)'
;MDQPSASSLAKAISDLESIVGRLSPVQKMLLGTDGSVTSLLEVVVGSPIEIETLVQRIVPADEAVAQELDLEPGDEVNYRVVKLKKANTGETLIHAVSHTPLKRLEASFRDDLTRADIPIGVILKKHQIESRRDITATGSSQADGEMSRIFNIFPSELMLSRNYKIFRQGEPLIAIRETFPYNSFQDEHRVVVETPSRIHLTLTDLTGNCGRVDGGVGIALDEPNILLEAERSRDLIVVGENAERAMAAARAVADHFRLGGARLSIRSGYRMHVGLGGGTQLGIAAAKALCDLYHQPATVREIAKIINRGGTSGIGTAAFETGGFIVDGGHTFGPGKDKLDFRPSSASTGVRPPPVIVRHPFPRDWKVLLAIPNIPKGAHGQKEVDIFKEYCPVPLADVHELCYQILVRMVPSVVEGDLDEFGAAVNRVQELGFKKIEVMLQHPLVHRLMEEMRTAGAACSGLSSFGPTVFAIADTQCRDIEAAASEAMEEVGGDVLITRCRNEGARVRTA
;
A
#
# COMPACT_ATOMS: atom_id res chain seq x y z
N MET A 1 -38.39 6.27 21.81
CA MET A 1 -37.28 5.45 21.29
C MET A 1 -37.61 5.22 19.83
N ASP A 2 -37.14 6.11 18.96
CA ASP A 2 -37.48 6.08 17.54
C ASP A 2 -36.80 4.86 16.92
N GLN A 3 -37.59 3.97 16.33
CA GLN A 3 -37.08 2.97 15.40
C GLN A 3 -36.31 3.73 14.30
N PRO A 4 -35.16 3.24 13.82
CA PRO A 4 -34.63 3.71 12.56
C PRO A 4 -35.71 3.41 11.51
N SER A 5 -36.42 4.45 11.06
CA SER A 5 -37.38 4.31 9.96
C SER A 5 -36.66 3.69 8.76
N ALA A 6 -37.35 2.97 7.88
CA ALA A 6 -36.73 2.46 6.64
C ALA A 6 -36.03 3.59 5.82
N SER A 7 -36.45 4.85 5.99
CA SER A 7 -35.79 6.03 5.43
C SER A 7 -34.41 6.33 6.04
N SER A 8 -34.14 5.94 7.29
CA SER A 8 -32.87 6.15 7.97
C SER A 8 -31.77 5.19 7.49
N LEU A 9 -32.09 3.91 7.25
CA LEU A 9 -31.13 2.93 6.75
C LEU A 9 -30.78 3.19 5.27
N ALA A 10 -31.78 3.50 4.45
CA ALA A 10 -31.54 3.90 3.06
C ALA A 10 -30.65 5.16 2.97
N LYS A 11 -30.87 6.12 3.87
CA LYS A 11 -30.01 7.29 4.01
C LYS A 11 -28.60 6.92 4.45
N ALA A 12 -28.44 6.07 5.48
CA ALA A 12 -27.12 5.62 5.94
C ALA A 12 -26.33 4.89 4.84
N ILE A 13 -26.99 4.07 4.02
CA ILE A 13 -26.36 3.42 2.86
C ILE A 13 -25.97 4.46 1.80
N SER A 14 -26.84 5.44 1.51
CA SER A 14 -26.54 6.52 0.57
C SER A 14 -25.36 7.39 1.04
N ASP A 15 -25.32 7.70 2.33
CA ASP A 15 -24.22 8.45 2.96
C ASP A 15 -22.92 7.63 2.85
N LEU A 16 -22.98 6.31 3.09
CA LEU A 16 -21.84 5.43 2.90
C LEU A 16 -21.36 5.40 1.44
N GLU A 17 -22.26 5.33 0.45
CA GLU A 17 -21.90 5.38 -0.98
C GLU A 17 -21.17 6.68 -1.36
N SER A 18 -21.51 7.80 -0.72
CA SER A 18 -20.81 9.07 -0.95
C SER A 18 -19.35 9.05 -0.50
N ILE A 19 -19.02 8.19 0.46
CA ILE A 19 -17.67 8.03 1.03
C ILE A 19 -16.90 6.95 0.27
N VAL A 20 -17.51 5.78 0.06
CA VAL A 20 -16.81 4.58 -0.42
C VAL A 20 -16.83 4.41 -1.94
N GLY A 21 -17.80 5.05 -2.59
CA GLY A 21 -18.19 4.81 -3.97
C GLY A 21 -19.44 3.94 -4.07
N ARG A 22 -19.81 3.53 -5.29
CA ARG A 22 -20.98 2.67 -5.53
C ARG A 22 -20.89 1.39 -4.69
N LEU A 23 -22.01 1.01 -4.07
CA LEU A 23 -22.19 -0.31 -3.47
C LEU A 23 -23.04 -1.19 -4.40
N SER A 24 -22.70 -2.47 -4.51
CA SER A 24 -23.50 -3.45 -5.24
C SER A 24 -24.84 -3.72 -4.52
N PRO A 25 -25.88 -4.22 -5.21
CA PRO A 25 -27.11 -4.65 -4.57
C PRO A 25 -26.86 -5.69 -3.46
N VAL A 26 -25.93 -6.62 -3.66
CA VAL A 26 -25.56 -7.64 -2.66
C VAL A 26 -24.94 -6.99 -1.44
N GLN A 27 -24.04 -6.02 -1.60
CA GLN A 27 -23.44 -5.29 -0.49
C GLN A 27 -24.49 -4.50 0.29
N LYS A 28 -25.42 -3.82 -0.41
CA LYS A 28 -26.52 -3.10 0.24
C LYS A 28 -27.42 -4.04 1.04
N MET A 29 -27.73 -5.22 0.48
CA MET A 29 -28.48 -6.26 1.17
C MET A 29 -27.72 -6.78 2.40
N LEU A 30 -26.43 -7.07 2.29
CA LEU A 30 -25.61 -7.51 3.42
C LEU A 30 -25.54 -6.43 4.50
N LEU A 31 -25.38 -5.16 4.16
CA LEU A 31 -25.35 -4.06 5.14
C LEU A 31 -26.70 -3.82 5.81
N GLY A 32 -27.81 -4.07 5.12
CA GLY A 32 -29.15 -3.73 5.59
C GLY A 32 -30.04 -4.88 6.06
N THR A 33 -29.63 -6.14 5.90
CA THR A 33 -30.50 -7.29 6.20
C THR A 33 -30.64 -7.57 7.70
N ASP A 34 -31.87 -7.77 8.15
CA ASP A 34 -32.23 -8.29 9.48
C ASP A 34 -32.29 -9.83 9.53
N GLY A 35 -32.04 -10.50 8.41
CA GLY A 35 -32.05 -11.96 8.26
C GLY A 35 -30.68 -12.63 8.45
N SER A 36 -30.66 -13.96 8.50
CA SER A 36 -29.42 -14.75 8.62
C SER A 36 -28.51 -14.55 7.41
N VAL A 37 -27.33 -13.96 7.64
CA VAL A 37 -26.36 -13.71 6.56
C VAL A 37 -25.77 -15.00 6.02
N THR A 38 -25.60 -16.03 6.85
CA THR A 38 -25.05 -17.33 6.42
C THR A 38 -25.84 -17.90 5.23
N SER A 39 -27.17 -17.94 5.32
CA SER A 39 -28.02 -18.48 4.25
C SER A 39 -28.02 -17.57 3.01
N LEU A 40 -27.95 -16.25 3.19
CA LEU A 40 -27.82 -15.32 2.06
C LEU A 40 -26.49 -15.52 1.34
N LEU A 41 -25.39 -15.68 2.08
CA LEU A 41 -24.08 -15.95 1.50
C LEU A 41 -24.08 -17.27 0.73
N GLU A 42 -24.67 -18.35 1.27
CA GLU A 42 -24.78 -19.63 0.57
C GLU A 42 -25.45 -19.49 -0.80
N VAL A 43 -26.53 -18.70 -0.87
CA VAL A 43 -27.25 -18.42 -2.12
C VAL A 43 -26.41 -17.55 -3.06
N VAL A 44 -25.79 -16.49 -2.55
CA VAL A 44 -24.99 -15.53 -3.34
C VAL A 44 -23.74 -16.18 -3.93
N VAL A 45 -23.03 -16.99 -3.15
CA VAL A 45 -21.76 -17.60 -3.58
C VAL A 45 -21.93 -19.00 -4.17
N GLY A 46 -23.11 -19.61 -4.05
CA GLY A 46 -23.38 -20.97 -4.53
C GLY A 46 -22.51 -22.04 -3.87
N SER A 47 -22.08 -21.82 -2.62
CA SER A 47 -21.21 -22.74 -1.87
C SER A 47 -21.65 -22.79 -0.40
N PRO A 48 -21.56 -23.96 0.28
CA PRO A 48 -21.80 -24.04 1.71
C PRO A 48 -20.87 -23.12 2.49
N ILE A 49 -21.41 -22.48 3.53
CA ILE A 49 -20.64 -21.59 4.39
C ILE A 49 -20.29 -22.29 5.69
N GLU A 50 -19.00 -22.34 5.99
CA GLU A 50 -18.45 -22.85 7.24
C GLU A 50 -18.10 -21.69 8.17
N ILE A 51 -18.21 -21.92 9.47
CA ILE A 51 -17.78 -20.98 10.50
C ILE A 51 -16.51 -21.50 11.14
N GLU A 52 -15.51 -20.63 11.22
CA GLU A 52 -14.27 -20.88 11.95
C GLU A 52 -14.17 -19.88 13.11
N THR A 53 -14.08 -20.40 14.33
CA THR A 53 -13.90 -19.55 15.52
C THR A 53 -12.44 -19.23 15.73
N LEU A 54 -12.11 -17.94 15.77
CA LEU A 54 -10.77 -17.45 16.04
C LEU A 54 -10.52 -17.27 17.54
N VAL A 55 -11.51 -16.69 18.22
CA VAL A 55 -11.45 -16.39 19.65
C VAL A 55 -12.81 -16.63 20.26
N GLN A 56 -12.83 -17.33 21.39
CA GLN A 56 -14.02 -17.40 22.23
C GLN A 56 -13.62 -17.45 23.70
N ARG A 57 -14.10 -16.47 24.48
CA ARG A 57 -13.79 -16.36 25.91
C ARG A 57 -14.84 -15.55 26.63
N ILE A 58 -14.95 -15.76 27.94
CA ILE A 58 -15.74 -14.92 28.83
C ILE A 58 -14.87 -13.73 29.23
N VAL A 59 -15.38 -12.52 29.06
CA VAL A 59 -14.73 -11.27 29.44
C VAL A 59 -15.71 -10.39 30.21
N PRO A 60 -15.24 -9.51 31.11
CA PRO A 60 -16.08 -8.47 31.68
C PRO A 60 -16.49 -7.47 30.59
N ALA A 61 -17.73 -6.98 30.64
CA ALA A 61 -18.20 -5.91 29.76
C ALA A 61 -17.45 -4.61 30.07
N ASP A 62 -16.83 -4.02 29.04
CA ASP A 62 -16.29 -2.66 29.11
C ASP A 62 -17.42 -1.62 29.00
N GLU A 63 -17.09 -0.33 29.10
CA GLU A 63 -18.09 0.75 29.04
C GLU A 63 -18.90 0.74 27.74
N ALA A 64 -18.27 0.45 26.60
CA ALA A 64 -18.92 0.47 25.29
C ALA A 64 -19.89 -0.72 25.14
N VAL A 65 -19.44 -1.92 25.50
CA VAL A 65 -20.27 -3.15 25.48
C VAL A 65 -21.40 -3.03 26.49
N ALA A 66 -21.13 -2.50 27.69
CA ALA A 66 -22.15 -2.30 28.72
C ALA A 66 -23.24 -1.34 28.24
N GLN A 67 -22.87 -0.23 27.61
CA GLN A 67 -23.82 0.71 27.01
C GLN A 67 -24.60 0.07 25.84
N GLU A 68 -23.92 -0.69 24.97
CA GLU A 68 -24.53 -1.27 23.78
C GLU A 68 -25.58 -2.35 24.13
N LEU A 69 -25.29 -3.14 25.16
CA LEU A 69 -26.11 -4.26 25.63
C LEU A 69 -26.96 -3.95 26.87
N ASP A 70 -27.00 -2.70 27.34
CA ASP A 70 -27.76 -2.32 28.54
C ASP A 70 -27.41 -3.21 29.75
N LEU A 71 -26.12 -3.22 30.10
CA LEU A 71 -25.49 -3.98 31.19
C LEU A 71 -24.77 -3.04 32.15
N GLU A 72 -24.33 -3.60 33.29
CA GLU A 72 -23.40 -2.92 34.17
C GLU A 72 -21.94 -3.23 33.73
N PRO A 73 -21.03 -2.25 33.73
CA PRO A 73 -19.61 -2.52 33.51
C PRO A 73 -19.10 -3.62 34.46
N GLY A 74 -18.43 -4.63 33.91
CA GLY A 74 -17.97 -5.80 34.65
C GLY A 74 -18.86 -7.05 34.53
N ASP A 75 -20.09 -6.93 34.00
CA ASP A 75 -20.94 -8.09 33.73
C ASP A 75 -20.26 -9.10 32.79
N GLU A 76 -20.44 -10.40 33.04
CA GLU A 76 -19.85 -11.45 32.20
C GLU A 76 -20.52 -11.53 30.82
N VAL A 77 -19.71 -11.32 29.78
CA VAL A 77 -20.12 -11.47 28.38
C VAL A 77 -19.29 -12.55 27.68
N ASN A 78 -19.95 -13.39 26.89
CA ASN A 78 -19.28 -14.26 25.94
C ASN A 78 -18.81 -13.41 24.74
N TYR A 79 -17.51 -13.22 24.64
CA TYR A 79 -16.84 -12.58 23.51
C TYR A 79 -16.45 -13.65 22.49
N ARG A 80 -16.97 -13.54 21.27
CA ARG A 80 -16.72 -14.50 20.20
C ARG A 80 -16.37 -13.79 18.89
N VAL A 81 -15.26 -14.21 18.30
CA VAL A 81 -14.76 -13.75 17.00
C VAL A 81 -14.74 -14.93 16.05
N VAL A 82 -15.41 -14.80 14.91
CA VAL A 82 -15.51 -15.85 13.90
C VAL A 82 -15.25 -15.32 12.49
N LYS A 83 -14.87 -16.24 11.61
CA LYS A 83 -14.87 -16.02 10.16
C LYS A 83 -15.92 -16.93 9.53
N LEU A 84 -16.71 -16.38 8.62
CA LEU A 84 -17.55 -17.13 7.71
C LEU A 84 -16.75 -17.34 6.42
N LYS A 85 -16.51 -18.60 6.04
CA LYS A 85 -15.69 -18.96 4.89
C LYS A 85 -16.43 -19.93 3.96
N LYS A 86 -16.07 -19.93 2.68
CA LYS A 86 -16.55 -20.96 1.75
C LYS A 86 -15.94 -22.31 2.13
N ALA A 87 -16.78 -23.33 2.31
CA ALA A 87 -16.31 -24.66 2.74
C ALA A 87 -15.37 -25.33 1.72
N ASN A 88 -15.50 -25.01 0.44
CA ASN A 88 -14.70 -25.62 -0.64
C ASN A 88 -13.35 -24.94 -0.88
N THR A 89 -13.26 -23.61 -0.75
CA THR A 89 -12.02 -22.86 -1.04
C THR A 89 -11.30 -22.36 0.21
N GLY A 90 -11.98 -22.30 1.36
CA GLY A 90 -11.49 -21.64 2.57
C GLY A 90 -11.47 -20.11 2.49
N GLU A 91 -11.97 -19.52 1.41
CA GLU A 91 -12.04 -18.07 1.22
C GLU A 91 -12.92 -17.45 2.30
N THR A 92 -12.36 -16.52 3.08
CA THR A 92 -13.10 -15.79 4.12
C THR A 92 -13.97 -14.70 3.48
N LEU A 93 -15.24 -14.70 3.84
CA LEU A 93 -16.27 -13.81 3.31
C LEU A 93 -16.68 -12.72 4.29
N ILE A 94 -16.83 -13.09 5.57
CA ILE A 94 -17.21 -12.16 6.64
C ILE A 94 -16.39 -12.47 7.89
N HIS A 95 -15.94 -11.41 8.55
CA HIS A 95 -15.40 -11.43 9.89
C HIS A 95 -16.47 -10.89 10.84
N ALA A 96 -16.81 -11.63 11.88
CA ALA A 96 -17.86 -11.25 12.81
C ALA A 96 -17.37 -11.29 14.26
N VAL A 97 -17.62 -10.20 14.98
CA VAL A 97 -17.37 -10.06 16.41
C VAL A 97 -18.71 -9.97 17.11
N SER A 98 -18.89 -10.74 18.20
CA SER A 98 -20.13 -10.75 18.96
C SER A 98 -19.90 -10.74 20.46
N HIS A 99 -20.78 -10.04 21.17
CA HIS A 99 -20.86 -10.00 22.62
C HIS A 99 -22.24 -10.49 23.06
N THR A 100 -22.28 -11.43 24.01
CA THR A 100 -23.54 -11.98 24.54
C THR A 100 -23.50 -12.00 26.08
N PRO A 101 -24.41 -11.31 26.79
CA PRO A 101 -24.46 -11.35 28.25
C PRO A 101 -24.88 -12.73 28.74
N LEU A 102 -24.03 -13.37 29.55
CA LEU A 102 -24.30 -14.73 30.03
C LEU A 102 -25.49 -14.79 31.01
N LYS A 103 -25.71 -13.71 31.76
CA LYS A 103 -26.81 -13.60 32.73
C LYS A 103 -28.21 -13.66 32.10
N ARG A 104 -28.32 -13.39 30.80
CA ARG A 104 -29.58 -13.43 30.03
C ARG A 104 -29.83 -14.77 29.33
N LEU A 105 -28.94 -15.74 29.49
CA LEU A 105 -29.01 -17.02 28.79
C LEU A 105 -29.55 -18.14 29.69
N GLU A 106 -30.48 -18.92 29.16
CA GLU A 106 -30.86 -20.21 29.76
C GLU A 106 -29.70 -21.21 29.63
N ALA A 107 -29.57 -22.15 30.57
CA ALA A 107 -28.40 -23.04 30.67
C ALA A 107 -28.14 -23.82 29.38
N SER A 108 -29.18 -24.40 28.75
CA SER A 108 -29.05 -25.15 27.50
C SER A 108 -28.62 -24.29 26.30
N PHE A 109 -29.07 -23.03 26.26
CA PHE A 109 -28.65 -22.07 25.23
C PHE A 109 -27.22 -21.59 25.46
N ARG A 110 -26.83 -21.37 26.72
CA ARG A 110 -25.46 -21.04 27.12
C ARG A 110 -24.49 -22.15 26.72
N ASP A 111 -24.85 -23.41 26.90
CA ASP A 111 -24.01 -24.55 26.52
C ASP A 111 -23.76 -24.61 25.00
N ASP A 112 -24.80 -24.40 24.18
CA ASP A 112 -24.61 -24.38 22.73
C ASP A 112 -23.87 -23.14 22.23
N LEU A 113 -24.07 -21.98 22.87
CA LEU A 113 -23.37 -20.75 22.51
C LEU A 113 -21.88 -20.78 22.88
N THR A 114 -21.54 -21.52 23.93
CA THR A 114 -20.15 -21.76 24.35
C THR A 114 -19.43 -22.81 23.49
N ARG A 115 -20.15 -23.52 22.61
CA ARG A 115 -19.54 -24.40 21.59
C ARG A 115 -19.06 -23.58 20.39
N ALA A 116 -17.76 -23.69 20.11
CA ALA A 116 -17.08 -22.86 19.12
C ALA A 116 -17.61 -22.99 17.69
N ASP A 117 -18.19 -24.13 17.29
CA ASP A 117 -18.40 -24.39 15.84
C ASP A 117 -19.85 -24.24 15.38
N ILE A 118 -20.76 -23.79 16.25
CA ILE A 118 -22.18 -23.65 15.90
C ILE A 118 -22.51 -22.19 15.57
N PRO A 119 -23.10 -21.89 14.39
CA PRO A 119 -23.57 -20.54 14.05
C PRO A 119 -24.65 -20.03 15.02
N ILE A 120 -24.57 -18.76 15.43
CA ILE A 120 -25.57 -18.12 16.31
C ILE A 120 -27.00 -18.30 15.73
N GLY A 121 -27.17 -18.12 14.42
CA GLY A 121 -28.46 -18.33 13.76
C GLY A 121 -29.01 -19.76 13.87
N VAL A 122 -28.13 -20.77 13.83
CA VAL A 122 -28.50 -22.18 14.01
C VAL A 122 -28.88 -22.46 15.46
N ILE A 123 -28.14 -21.88 16.42
CA ILE A 123 -28.45 -22.00 17.85
C ILE A 123 -29.82 -21.37 18.15
N LEU A 124 -30.09 -20.15 17.67
CA LEU A 124 -31.38 -19.48 17.82
C LEU A 124 -32.53 -20.35 17.28
N LYS A 125 -32.35 -20.97 16.10
CA LYS A 125 -33.35 -21.86 15.50
C LYS A 125 -33.55 -23.16 16.29
N LYS A 126 -32.47 -23.78 16.77
CA LYS A 126 -32.51 -25.01 17.58
C LYS A 126 -33.32 -24.82 18.86
N HIS A 127 -33.16 -23.66 19.50
CA HIS A 127 -33.86 -23.29 20.73
C HIS A 127 -35.19 -22.56 20.49
N GLN A 128 -35.64 -22.45 19.23
CA GLN A 128 -36.88 -21.77 18.83
C GLN A 128 -37.01 -20.35 19.41
N ILE A 129 -35.90 -19.61 19.44
CA ILE A 129 -35.86 -18.28 20.03
C ILE A 129 -36.46 -17.28 19.04
N GLU A 130 -37.64 -16.78 19.39
CA GLU A 130 -38.23 -15.60 18.76
C GLU A 130 -37.37 -14.38 19.07
N SER A 131 -36.79 -13.80 18.02
CA SER A 131 -35.90 -12.65 18.13
C SER A 131 -36.12 -11.70 16.96
N ARG A 132 -35.77 -10.43 17.19
CA ARG A 132 -35.73 -9.40 16.15
C ARG A 132 -34.31 -8.86 16.04
N ARG A 133 -33.92 -8.38 14.86
CA ARG A 133 -32.62 -7.75 14.65
C ARG A 133 -32.81 -6.29 14.28
N ASP A 134 -32.06 -5.43 14.95
CA ASP A 134 -32.05 -3.99 14.66
C ASP A 134 -30.65 -3.62 14.19
N ILE A 135 -30.54 -3.16 12.94
CA ILE A 135 -29.30 -2.57 12.42
C ILE A 135 -29.08 -1.23 13.12
N THR A 136 -27.99 -1.12 13.87
CA THR A 136 -27.67 0.07 14.66
C THR A 136 -26.75 1.01 13.91
N ALA A 137 -25.83 0.50 13.10
CA ALA A 137 -24.91 1.31 12.31
C ALA A 137 -24.41 0.57 11.08
N THR A 138 -24.08 1.32 10.04
CA THR A 138 -23.24 0.87 8.93
C THR A 138 -22.04 1.82 8.84
N GLY A 139 -20.91 1.32 8.34
CA GLY A 139 -19.69 2.10 8.29
C GLY A 139 -18.66 1.53 7.35
N SER A 140 -17.57 2.26 7.21
CA SER A 140 -16.37 1.80 6.51
C SER A 140 -15.12 2.09 7.32
N SER A 141 -14.08 1.33 7.05
CA SER A 141 -12.76 1.49 7.66
C SER A 141 -11.68 1.01 6.70
N GLN A 142 -10.43 1.32 6.97
CA GLN A 142 -9.30 0.75 6.23
C GLN A 142 -8.88 -0.57 6.85
N ALA A 143 -8.50 -1.54 6.02
CA ALA A 143 -7.96 -2.81 6.47
C ALA A 143 -6.65 -2.59 7.21
N ASP A 144 -6.61 -3.01 8.47
CA ASP A 144 -5.39 -3.14 9.25
C ASP A 144 -4.66 -4.45 8.91
N GLY A 145 -3.50 -4.67 9.53
CA GLY A 145 -2.71 -5.88 9.31
C GLY A 145 -3.44 -7.18 9.70
N GLU A 146 -4.42 -7.14 10.60
CA GLU A 146 -5.23 -8.31 10.94
C GLU A 146 -6.22 -8.60 9.81
N MET A 147 -7.04 -7.62 9.43
CA MET A 147 -8.04 -7.75 8.36
C MET A 147 -7.40 -8.13 7.03
N SER A 148 -6.24 -7.54 6.68
CA SER A 148 -5.49 -7.91 5.47
C SER A 148 -5.12 -9.39 5.44
N ARG A 149 -4.69 -9.96 6.57
CA ARG A 149 -4.38 -11.40 6.68
C ARG A 149 -5.63 -12.26 6.65
N ILE A 150 -6.70 -11.82 7.33
CA ILE A 150 -7.96 -12.56 7.41
C ILE A 150 -8.59 -12.74 6.02
N PHE A 151 -8.62 -11.67 5.23
CA PHE A 151 -9.29 -11.66 3.93
C PHE A 151 -8.33 -11.86 2.74
N ASN A 152 -7.02 -11.95 3.00
CA ASN A 152 -5.99 -11.99 1.95
C ASN A 152 -6.10 -10.81 0.96
N ILE A 153 -6.19 -9.60 1.52
CA ILE A 153 -6.30 -8.32 0.79
C ILE A 153 -5.12 -7.41 1.15
N PHE A 154 -4.90 -6.35 0.38
CA PHE A 154 -3.83 -5.40 0.70
C PHE A 154 -4.16 -4.55 1.93
N PRO A 155 -3.14 -4.09 2.67
CA PRO A 155 -3.30 -3.05 3.69
C PRO A 155 -4.00 -1.82 3.13
N SER A 156 -4.75 -1.13 3.99
CA SER A 156 -5.52 0.07 3.65
C SER A 156 -6.63 -0.10 2.61
N GLU A 157 -6.90 -1.32 2.13
CA GLU A 157 -8.11 -1.60 1.36
C GLU A 157 -9.36 -1.29 2.19
N LEU A 158 -10.40 -0.85 1.49
CA LEU A 158 -11.62 -0.42 2.14
C LEU A 158 -12.40 -1.63 2.66
N MET A 159 -12.83 -1.55 3.92
CA MET A 159 -13.67 -2.53 4.59
C MET A 159 -15.04 -1.90 4.82
N LEU A 160 -16.09 -2.69 4.62
CA LEU A 160 -17.46 -2.36 4.96
C LEU A 160 -17.81 -3.07 6.26
N SER A 161 -18.58 -2.41 7.11
CA SER A 161 -19.06 -3.02 8.35
C SER A 161 -20.48 -2.63 8.67
N ARG A 162 -21.16 -3.51 9.40
CA ARG A 162 -22.46 -3.24 10.01
C ARG A 162 -22.47 -3.71 11.46
N ASN A 163 -23.13 -2.93 12.30
CA ASN A 163 -23.40 -3.26 13.68
C ASN A 163 -24.90 -3.47 13.83
N TYR A 164 -25.28 -4.51 14.56
CA TYR A 164 -26.67 -4.79 14.84
C TYR A 164 -26.84 -5.51 16.16
N LYS A 165 -28.06 -5.43 16.70
CA LYS A 165 -28.42 -6.08 17.95
C LYS A 165 -29.54 -7.09 17.72
N ILE A 166 -29.41 -8.25 18.32
CA ILE A 166 -30.47 -9.26 18.41
C ILE A 166 -31.19 -9.01 19.74
N PHE A 167 -32.49 -8.79 19.70
CA PHE A 167 -33.34 -8.59 20.88
C PHE A 167 -34.17 -9.83 21.17
N ARG A 168 -34.38 -10.11 22.46
CA ARG A 168 -35.31 -11.12 22.99
C ARG A 168 -36.11 -10.48 24.12
N GLN A 169 -37.44 -10.62 24.09
CA GLN A 169 -38.34 -10.10 25.14
C GLN A 169 -38.14 -8.60 25.45
N GLY A 170 -37.76 -7.80 24.45
CA GLY A 170 -37.54 -6.36 24.59
C GLY A 170 -36.13 -5.97 25.01
N GLU A 171 -35.29 -6.91 25.45
CA GLU A 171 -33.91 -6.65 25.88
C GLU A 171 -32.88 -7.02 24.81
N PRO A 172 -31.74 -6.30 24.70
CA PRO A 172 -30.67 -6.67 23.79
C PRO A 172 -29.93 -7.93 24.28
N LEU A 173 -29.95 -8.98 23.46
CA LEU A 173 -29.37 -10.28 23.77
C LEU A 173 -27.97 -10.44 23.19
N ILE A 174 -27.73 -10.00 21.95
CA ILE A 174 -26.42 -10.14 21.28
C ILE A 174 -26.13 -8.86 20.50
N ALA A 175 -24.94 -8.29 20.70
CA ALA A 175 -24.42 -7.23 19.86
C ALA A 175 -23.42 -7.85 18.88
N ILE A 176 -23.59 -7.59 17.58
CA ILE A 176 -22.79 -8.19 16.52
C ILE A 176 -22.27 -7.11 15.58
N ARG A 177 -20.97 -7.15 15.32
CA ARG A 177 -20.31 -6.39 14.25
C ARG A 177 -19.83 -7.36 13.18
N GLU A 178 -20.31 -7.20 11.96
CA GLU A 178 -19.85 -7.94 10.79
C GLU A 178 -19.07 -7.00 9.87
N THR A 179 -17.93 -7.47 9.38
CA THR A 179 -17.00 -6.72 8.53
C THR A 179 -16.59 -7.56 7.34
N PHE A 180 -16.50 -6.96 6.16
CA PHE A 180 -16.07 -7.61 4.92
C PHE A 180 -15.43 -6.59 3.95
N PRO A 181 -14.57 -7.02 3.02
CA PRO A 181 -13.91 -6.10 2.09
C PRO A 181 -14.89 -5.43 1.13
N TYR A 182 -14.68 -4.15 0.83
CA TYR A 182 -15.45 -3.40 -0.17
C TYR A 182 -15.35 -4.01 -1.57
N ASN A 183 -14.23 -4.64 -1.89
CA ASN A 183 -14.06 -5.31 -3.17
C ASN A 183 -14.68 -6.72 -3.20
N SER A 184 -15.25 -7.20 -2.08
CA SER A 184 -16.04 -8.44 -2.05
C SER A 184 -17.49 -8.18 -2.44
N PHE A 185 -18.14 -9.16 -3.08
CA PHE A 185 -19.55 -9.10 -3.50
C PHE A 185 -19.86 -7.96 -4.48
N GLN A 186 -18.87 -7.52 -5.25
CA GLN A 186 -19.07 -6.57 -6.35
C GLN A 186 -19.69 -7.28 -7.56
N ASP A 187 -20.46 -6.54 -8.36
CA ASP A 187 -21.09 -7.08 -9.57
C ASP A 187 -20.17 -6.98 -10.80
N GLU A 188 -19.03 -6.29 -10.66
CA GLU A 188 -18.12 -5.96 -11.75
C GLU A 188 -16.69 -6.37 -11.41
N HIS A 189 -15.99 -6.85 -12.43
CA HIS A 189 -14.59 -7.24 -12.33
C HIS A 189 -13.72 -6.02 -12.00
N ARG A 190 -12.91 -6.15 -10.95
CA ARG A 190 -12.01 -5.11 -10.46
C ARG A 190 -10.56 -5.58 -10.45
N VAL A 191 -9.66 -4.62 -10.63
CA VAL A 191 -8.22 -4.82 -10.47
C VAL A 191 -7.74 -3.90 -9.37
N VAL A 192 -7.11 -4.46 -8.36
CA VAL A 192 -6.47 -3.72 -7.27
C VAL A 192 -4.97 -3.87 -7.40
N VAL A 193 -4.25 -2.76 -7.39
CA VAL A 193 -2.79 -2.69 -7.50
C VAL A 193 -2.23 -1.99 -6.28
N GLU A 194 -1.29 -2.64 -5.61
CA GLU A 194 -0.52 -2.07 -4.51
C GLU A 194 0.96 -2.01 -4.91
N THR A 195 1.50 -0.78 -4.98
CA THR A 195 2.85 -0.55 -5.48
C THR A 195 3.88 -0.49 -4.34
N PRO A 196 5.15 -0.87 -4.58
CA PRO A 196 6.24 -0.43 -3.72
C PRO A 196 6.46 1.09 -3.83
N SER A 197 7.34 1.63 -3.00
CA SER A 197 8.12 2.82 -3.33
C SER A 197 9.59 2.44 -3.52
N ARG A 198 10.50 3.40 -3.68
CA ARG A 198 11.93 3.09 -3.77
C ARG A 198 12.82 4.24 -3.34
N ILE A 199 14.01 3.90 -2.87
CA ILE A 199 15.13 4.84 -2.78
C ILE A 199 15.98 4.73 -4.04
N HIS A 200 16.46 5.87 -4.53
CA HIS A 200 17.45 5.94 -5.59
C HIS A 200 18.79 6.45 -5.04
N LEU A 201 19.76 5.54 -4.90
CA LEU A 201 21.03 5.79 -4.23
C LEU A 201 21.97 6.65 -5.06
N THR A 202 22.08 6.42 -6.37
CA THR A 202 22.94 7.23 -7.27
C THR A 202 22.71 6.89 -8.75
N LEU A 203 23.15 7.78 -9.64
CA LEU A 203 23.37 7.49 -11.06
C LEU A 203 24.83 7.08 -11.28
N THR A 204 25.08 6.15 -12.21
CA THR A 204 26.40 5.52 -12.36
C THR A 204 27.32 6.32 -13.30
N ASP A 205 26.96 6.45 -14.58
CA ASP A 205 27.80 7.07 -15.62
C ASP A 205 27.10 8.25 -16.30
N LEU A 206 27.50 9.47 -15.95
CA LEU A 206 27.08 10.68 -16.64
C LEU A 206 28.26 11.35 -17.35
N THR A 207 29.21 10.56 -17.86
CA THR A 207 30.36 11.06 -18.65
C THR A 207 30.07 11.09 -20.15
N GLY A 208 29.33 10.09 -20.66
CA GLY A 208 29.07 9.92 -22.10
C GLY A 208 30.26 9.38 -22.92
N ASN A 209 31.34 8.92 -22.26
CA ASN A 209 32.59 8.58 -22.93
C ASN A 209 32.70 7.12 -23.40
N CYS A 210 31.87 6.20 -22.88
CA CYS A 210 32.01 4.75 -23.12
C CYS A 210 30.90 4.16 -24.02
N GLY A 211 30.13 5.00 -24.72
CA GLY A 211 28.97 4.57 -25.52
C GLY A 211 27.76 4.16 -24.68
N ARG A 212 27.79 4.44 -23.37
CA ARG A 212 26.66 4.33 -22.44
C ARG A 212 26.57 5.57 -21.56
N VAL A 213 25.38 5.79 -21.01
CA VAL A 213 25.08 6.82 -20.00
C VAL A 213 24.03 6.34 -19.02
N ASP A 214 23.85 7.12 -17.96
CA ASP A 214 22.97 6.89 -16.82
C ASP A 214 23.38 5.67 -16.00
N GLY A 215 22.52 4.65 -15.85
CA GLY A 215 22.74 3.59 -14.88
C GLY A 215 22.33 4.05 -13.50
N GLY A 216 21.79 3.16 -12.69
CA GLY A 216 21.24 3.52 -11.39
C GLY A 216 21.38 2.41 -10.37
N VAL A 217 21.38 2.79 -9.10
CA VAL A 217 21.28 1.87 -7.97
C VAL A 217 20.12 2.28 -7.09
N GLY A 218 19.32 1.33 -6.64
CA GLY A 218 18.24 1.61 -5.71
C GLY A 218 17.67 0.40 -5.00
N ILE A 219 16.77 0.69 -4.05
CA ILE A 219 16.16 -0.29 -3.15
C ILE A 219 14.66 -0.07 -3.19
N ALA A 220 13.90 -1.11 -3.51
CA ALA A 220 12.44 -1.07 -3.40
C ALA A 220 11.99 -1.13 -1.93
N LEU A 221 10.97 -0.38 -1.58
CA LEU A 221 10.46 -0.26 -0.21
C LEU A 221 9.02 -0.77 -0.14
N ASP A 222 8.68 -1.34 1.02
CA ASP A 222 7.32 -1.82 1.29
C ASP A 222 6.37 -0.67 1.60
N GLU A 223 6.85 0.31 2.36
CA GLU A 223 6.13 1.55 2.68
C GLU A 223 7.00 2.79 2.43
N PRO A 224 6.42 3.94 2.06
CA PRO A 224 5.00 4.09 1.74
C PRO A 224 4.64 3.43 0.41
N ASN A 225 3.36 3.09 0.22
CA ASN A 225 2.84 2.45 -0.98
C ASN A 225 1.70 3.26 -1.61
N ILE A 226 1.26 2.86 -2.79
CA ILE A 226 0.09 3.41 -3.48
C ILE A 226 -0.89 2.27 -3.69
N LEU A 227 -2.13 2.46 -3.27
CA LEU A 227 -3.23 1.55 -3.53
C LEU A 227 -4.16 2.15 -4.59
N LEU A 228 -4.26 1.48 -5.73
CA LEU A 228 -5.08 1.88 -6.86
C LEU A 228 -6.08 0.78 -7.20
N GLU A 229 -7.35 1.16 -7.34
CA GLU A 229 -8.42 0.29 -7.82
C GLU A 229 -8.85 0.70 -9.22
N ALA A 230 -9.18 -0.26 -10.08
CA ALA A 230 -9.74 -0.03 -11.40
C ALA A 230 -10.96 -0.93 -11.64
N GLU A 231 -12.00 -0.35 -12.22
CA GLU A 231 -13.20 -1.05 -12.70
C GLU A 231 -13.57 -0.56 -14.09
N ARG A 232 -14.34 -1.37 -14.85
CA ARG A 232 -14.76 -0.96 -16.20
C ARG A 232 -15.76 0.18 -16.11
N SER A 233 -15.70 1.08 -17.08
CA SER A 233 -16.60 2.22 -17.18
C SER A 233 -16.81 2.57 -18.66
N ARG A 234 -17.85 3.35 -18.96
CA ARG A 234 -18.04 3.88 -20.31
C ARG A 234 -16.90 4.84 -20.68
N ASP A 235 -16.57 5.72 -19.75
CA ASP A 235 -15.54 6.73 -19.91
C ASP A 235 -14.32 6.41 -19.05
N LEU A 236 -13.15 6.88 -19.47
CA LEU A 236 -11.93 6.86 -18.66
C LEU A 236 -11.98 8.00 -17.63
N ILE A 237 -12.16 7.63 -16.36
CA ILE A 237 -12.30 8.54 -15.22
C ILE A 237 -11.26 8.16 -14.18
N VAL A 238 -10.56 9.14 -13.61
CA VAL A 238 -9.62 8.90 -12.51
C VAL A 238 -9.96 9.83 -11.35
N VAL A 239 -10.04 9.27 -10.14
CA VAL A 239 -10.31 10.01 -8.90
C VAL A 239 -9.25 9.72 -7.84
N GLY A 240 -9.04 10.68 -6.94
CA GLY A 240 -8.05 10.64 -5.86
C GLY A 240 -6.85 11.55 -6.11
N GLU A 241 -5.87 11.50 -5.21
CA GLU A 241 -4.71 12.38 -5.28
C GLU A 241 -3.83 12.11 -6.51
N ASN A 242 -3.38 13.17 -7.19
CA ASN A 242 -2.57 13.07 -8.41
C ASN A 242 -3.29 12.36 -9.58
N ALA A 243 -4.63 12.43 -9.62
CA ALA A 243 -5.47 11.83 -10.67
C ALA A 243 -5.04 12.21 -12.09
N GLU A 244 -4.59 13.44 -12.34
CA GLU A 244 -4.11 13.88 -13.66
C GLU A 244 -2.97 13.02 -14.20
N ARG A 245 -2.05 12.62 -13.32
CA ARG A 245 -0.89 11.80 -13.69
C ARG A 245 -1.29 10.37 -14.01
N ALA A 246 -2.16 9.78 -13.19
CA ALA A 246 -2.71 8.46 -13.44
C ALA A 246 -3.58 8.45 -14.71
N MET A 247 -4.37 9.50 -14.94
CA MET A 247 -5.16 9.72 -16.16
C MET A 247 -4.28 9.77 -17.41
N ALA A 248 -3.19 10.53 -17.38
CA ALA A 248 -2.26 10.62 -18.52
C ALA A 248 -1.64 9.24 -18.85
N ALA A 249 -1.25 8.48 -17.82
CA ALA A 249 -0.68 7.14 -18.00
C ALA A 249 -1.71 6.13 -18.52
N ALA A 250 -2.91 6.11 -17.93
CA ALA A 250 -4.01 5.23 -18.36
C ALA A 250 -4.44 5.55 -19.80
N ARG A 251 -4.54 6.84 -20.16
CA ARG A 251 -4.87 7.27 -21.52
C ARG A 251 -3.81 6.85 -22.54
N ALA A 252 -2.52 7.01 -22.21
CA ALA A 252 -1.45 6.61 -23.12
C ALA A 252 -1.51 5.12 -23.48
N VAL A 253 -1.79 4.23 -22.51
CA VAL A 253 -1.94 2.80 -22.80
C VAL A 253 -3.31 2.46 -23.43
N ALA A 254 -4.36 3.18 -23.07
CA ALA A 254 -5.68 3.04 -23.70
C ALA A 254 -5.59 3.34 -25.20
N ASP A 255 -4.94 4.44 -25.58
CA ASP A 255 -4.76 4.82 -26.98
C ASP A 255 -3.83 3.85 -27.71
N HIS A 256 -2.73 3.44 -27.07
CA HIS A 256 -1.76 2.53 -27.66
C HIS A 256 -2.33 1.14 -27.95
N PHE A 257 -3.04 0.55 -26.98
CA PHE A 257 -3.62 -0.79 -27.09
C PHE A 257 -5.09 -0.81 -27.52
N ARG A 258 -5.71 0.36 -27.74
CA ARG A 258 -7.13 0.54 -28.07
C ARG A 258 -8.07 -0.06 -27.01
N LEU A 259 -7.79 0.23 -25.74
CA LEU A 259 -8.59 -0.23 -24.59
C LEU A 259 -9.81 0.67 -24.39
N GLY A 260 -10.84 0.13 -23.72
CA GLY A 260 -12.05 0.88 -23.39
C GLY A 260 -11.92 1.78 -22.15
N GLY A 261 -13.05 2.35 -21.71
CA GLY A 261 -13.13 3.19 -20.53
C GLY A 261 -12.99 2.44 -19.20
N ALA A 262 -12.47 3.12 -18.19
CA ALA A 262 -12.33 2.58 -16.85
C ALA A 262 -12.44 3.69 -15.81
N ARG A 263 -12.95 3.34 -14.63
CA ARG A 263 -12.87 4.20 -13.45
C ARG A 263 -11.70 3.73 -12.59
N LEU A 264 -10.70 4.58 -12.42
CA LEU A 264 -9.57 4.34 -11.53
C LEU A 264 -9.73 5.19 -10.27
N SER A 265 -9.59 4.56 -9.10
CA SER A 265 -9.67 5.22 -7.80
C SER A 265 -8.35 5.04 -7.05
N ILE A 266 -7.65 6.13 -6.78
CA ILE A 266 -6.43 6.16 -5.98
C ILE A 266 -6.87 6.23 -4.51
N ARG A 267 -6.82 5.10 -3.80
CA ARG A 267 -7.36 4.93 -2.45
C ARG A 267 -6.39 5.42 -1.38
N SER A 268 -5.10 5.20 -1.59
CA SER A 268 -4.03 5.72 -0.74
C SER A 268 -2.79 6.00 -1.58
N GLY A 269 -1.94 6.90 -1.09
CA GLY A 269 -0.68 7.24 -1.72
C GLY A 269 0.18 8.07 -0.78
N TYR A 270 1.34 8.49 -1.27
CA TYR A 270 2.27 9.33 -0.55
C TYR A 270 2.64 10.59 -1.33
N ARG A 271 3.22 11.55 -0.61
CA ARG A 271 3.59 12.86 -1.16
C ARG A 271 4.48 12.71 -2.40
N MET A 272 4.08 13.38 -3.48
CA MET A 272 4.85 13.34 -4.73
C MET A 272 6.06 14.27 -4.68
N HIS A 273 7.09 13.92 -5.47
CA HIS A 273 8.34 14.68 -5.59
C HIS A 273 9.18 14.75 -4.31
N VAL A 274 9.02 13.77 -3.41
CA VAL A 274 9.84 13.64 -2.20
C VAL A 274 11.06 12.73 -2.38
N GLY A 275 11.29 12.17 -3.56
CA GLY A 275 12.46 11.31 -3.83
C GLY A 275 12.17 9.80 -3.76
N LEU A 276 10.94 9.42 -3.39
CA LEU A 276 10.46 8.02 -3.39
C LEU A 276 9.83 7.60 -4.74
N GLY A 277 9.80 8.58 -5.65
CA GLY A 277 9.36 8.53 -7.05
C GLY A 277 7.93 8.06 -7.33
N GLY A 278 6.99 8.36 -6.43
CA GLY A 278 5.57 7.99 -6.56
C GLY A 278 4.98 8.23 -7.95
N GLY A 279 5.47 9.23 -8.69
CA GLY A 279 5.04 9.45 -10.06
C GLY A 279 5.32 8.32 -11.07
N THR A 280 6.35 7.50 -10.88
CA THR A 280 6.56 6.30 -11.72
C THR A 280 5.65 5.17 -11.26
N GLN A 281 5.55 4.95 -9.94
CA GLN A 281 4.74 3.89 -9.37
C GLN A 281 3.26 4.08 -9.71
N LEU A 282 2.73 5.28 -9.49
CA LEU A 282 1.34 5.63 -9.83
C LEU A 282 1.06 5.49 -11.33
N GLY A 283 1.99 5.95 -12.17
CA GLY A 283 1.82 5.87 -13.63
C GLY A 283 1.78 4.41 -14.12
N ILE A 284 2.73 3.59 -13.66
CA ILE A 284 2.76 2.16 -14.01
C ILE A 284 1.54 1.44 -13.41
N ALA A 285 1.13 1.74 -12.18
CA ALA A 285 -0.04 1.13 -11.55
C ALA A 285 -1.33 1.42 -12.33
N ALA A 286 -1.57 2.68 -12.70
CA ALA A 286 -2.76 3.07 -13.45
C ALA A 286 -2.82 2.38 -14.83
N ALA A 287 -1.68 2.37 -15.54
CA ALA A 287 -1.59 1.74 -16.84
C ALA A 287 -1.69 0.20 -16.76
N LYS A 288 -1.06 -0.42 -15.75
CA LYS A 288 -1.09 -1.86 -15.52
C LYS A 288 -2.50 -2.32 -15.12
N ALA A 289 -3.15 -1.61 -14.21
CA ALA A 289 -4.53 -1.89 -13.81
C ALA A 289 -5.48 -1.86 -15.01
N LEU A 290 -5.32 -0.86 -15.90
CA LEU A 290 -6.12 -0.78 -17.12
C LEU A 290 -5.83 -1.92 -18.09
N CYS A 291 -4.56 -2.27 -18.31
CA CYS A 291 -4.21 -3.42 -19.15
C CYS A 291 -4.82 -4.71 -18.61
N ASP A 292 -4.71 -4.95 -17.30
CA ASP A 292 -5.21 -6.17 -16.66
C ASP A 292 -6.75 -6.25 -16.69
N LEU A 293 -7.43 -5.12 -16.49
CA LEU A 293 -8.90 -5.00 -16.59
C LEU A 293 -9.44 -5.36 -17.99
N TYR A 294 -8.61 -5.20 -19.02
CA TYR A 294 -8.89 -5.58 -20.40
C TYR A 294 -8.17 -6.86 -20.84
N HIS A 295 -7.52 -7.58 -19.92
CA HIS A 295 -6.73 -8.79 -20.19
C HIS A 295 -5.65 -8.59 -21.28
N GLN A 296 -5.13 -7.37 -21.39
CA GLN A 296 -4.03 -7.04 -22.30
C GLN A 296 -2.69 -7.45 -21.65
N PRO A 297 -1.93 -8.39 -22.26
CA PRO A 297 -0.72 -8.96 -21.65
C PRO A 297 0.51 -8.04 -21.78
N ALA A 298 0.39 -6.78 -21.38
CA ALA A 298 1.49 -5.81 -21.45
C ALA A 298 2.46 -6.00 -20.28
N THR A 299 3.75 -6.05 -20.58
CA THR A 299 4.82 -6.10 -19.57
C THR A 299 5.01 -4.74 -18.91
N VAL A 300 5.56 -4.73 -17.68
CA VAL A 300 5.85 -3.49 -16.94
C VAL A 300 6.79 -2.58 -17.73
N ARG A 301 7.76 -3.14 -18.46
CA ARG A 301 8.72 -2.38 -19.28
C ARG A 301 8.08 -1.76 -20.53
N GLU A 302 7.18 -2.49 -21.19
CA GLU A 302 6.39 -1.93 -22.31
C GLU A 302 5.50 -0.79 -21.83
N ILE A 303 4.79 -1.00 -20.72
CA ILE A 303 3.99 0.04 -20.07
C ILE A 303 4.85 1.27 -19.77
N ALA A 304 5.98 1.09 -19.08
CA ALA A 304 6.88 2.19 -18.72
C ALA A 304 7.38 2.96 -19.95
N LYS A 305 7.69 2.28 -21.05
CA LYS A 305 8.06 2.91 -22.32
C LYS A 305 6.90 3.76 -22.88
N ILE A 306 5.68 3.23 -22.92
CA ILE A 306 4.49 3.94 -23.43
C ILE A 306 4.22 5.22 -22.62
N ILE A 307 4.36 5.15 -21.30
CA ILE A 307 4.11 6.29 -20.40
C ILE A 307 5.35 7.20 -20.20
N ASN A 308 6.38 7.04 -21.02
CA ASN A 308 7.65 7.78 -20.98
C ASN A 308 8.31 7.79 -19.58
N ARG A 309 8.55 6.58 -19.05
CA ARG A 309 9.27 6.36 -17.79
C ARG A 309 10.48 5.46 -18.01
N GLY A 310 11.51 5.68 -17.20
CA GLY A 310 12.76 4.94 -17.25
C GLY A 310 13.85 5.52 -18.15
N GLY A 311 13.68 6.73 -18.72
CA GLY A 311 14.66 7.31 -19.66
C GLY A 311 15.99 7.84 -19.08
N THR A 312 16.23 7.62 -17.78
CA THR A 312 17.52 7.88 -17.09
C THR A 312 17.85 6.66 -16.25
N SER A 313 16.97 6.32 -15.30
CA SER A 313 17.16 5.20 -14.38
C SER A 313 15.98 4.23 -14.47
N GLY A 314 16.30 2.93 -14.50
CA GLY A 314 15.34 1.83 -14.52
C GLY A 314 14.86 1.41 -13.16
N ILE A 315 15.44 1.94 -12.08
CA ILE A 315 15.15 1.57 -10.68
C ILE A 315 13.66 1.64 -10.35
N GLY A 316 12.95 2.70 -10.77
CA GLY A 316 11.52 2.83 -10.50
C GLY A 316 10.69 1.73 -11.18
N THR A 317 11.01 1.42 -12.43
CA THR A 317 10.35 0.37 -13.22
C THR A 317 10.66 -1.01 -12.64
N ALA A 318 11.93 -1.27 -12.34
CA ALA A 318 12.40 -2.52 -11.79
C ALA A 318 11.90 -2.78 -10.36
N ALA A 319 11.74 -1.73 -9.54
CA ALA A 319 11.11 -1.81 -8.23
C ALA A 319 9.65 -2.27 -8.36
N PHE A 320 8.90 -1.71 -9.31
CA PHE A 320 7.53 -2.17 -9.60
C PHE A 320 7.51 -3.61 -10.15
N GLU A 321 8.48 -3.99 -10.97
CA GLU A 321 8.51 -5.31 -11.61
C GLU A 321 8.94 -6.44 -10.66
N THR A 322 9.97 -6.22 -9.84
CA THR A 322 10.68 -7.30 -9.13
C THR A 322 11.04 -7.00 -7.69
N GLY A 323 11.06 -5.73 -7.27
CA GLY A 323 11.55 -5.32 -5.95
C GLY A 323 13.02 -5.68 -5.67
N GLY A 324 13.43 -5.49 -4.41
CA GLY A 324 14.76 -5.80 -3.90
C GLY A 324 15.78 -4.67 -4.08
N PHE A 325 17.06 -5.04 -4.00
CA PHE A 325 18.20 -4.22 -4.39
C PHE A 325 18.44 -4.37 -5.90
N ILE A 326 18.56 -3.24 -6.59
CA ILE A 326 18.54 -3.18 -8.05
C ILE A 326 19.70 -2.31 -8.53
N VAL A 327 20.42 -2.81 -9.54
CA VAL A 327 21.36 -2.04 -10.36
C VAL A 327 20.92 -2.14 -11.82
N ASP A 328 20.76 -1.00 -12.49
CA ASP A 328 20.51 -0.95 -13.93
C ASP A 328 21.74 -0.47 -14.72
N GLY A 329 21.86 -0.97 -15.94
CA GLY A 329 23.02 -0.72 -16.79
C GLY A 329 22.94 0.56 -17.62
N GLY A 330 21.94 1.41 -17.42
CA GLY A 330 21.75 2.63 -18.19
C GLY A 330 21.40 2.42 -19.66
N HIS A 331 21.67 3.43 -20.48
CA HIS A 331 21.24 3.52 -21.88
C HIS A 331 22.44 3.48 -22.83
N THR A 332 22.20 3.01 -24.07
CA THR A 332 23.19 3.20 -25.13
C THR A 332 23.26 4.69 -25.52
N PHE A 333 24.46 5.21 -25.76
CA PHE A 333 24.71 6.64 -25.96
C PHE A 333 25.39 6.93 -27.29
N GLY A 334 24.92 7.98 -27.97
CA GLY A 334 25.47 8.47 -29.24
C GLY A 334 24.50 8.37 -30.43
N PRO A 335 24.91 8.82 -31.63
CA PRO A 335 24.05 8.85 -32.82
C PRO A 335 23.36 7.50 -33.10
N GLY A 336 22.02 7.52 -33.22
CA GLY A 336 21.21 6.32 -33.47
C GLY A 336 21.09 5.35 -32.29
N LYS A 337 21.46 5.77 -31.07
CA LYS A 337 21.33 5.00 -29.83
C LYS A 337 20.13 5.47 -29.00
N ASP A 338 19.96 4.87 -27.81
CA ASP A 338 18.85 5.19 -26.91
C ASP A 338 18.86 6.68 -26.48
N LYS A 339 20.03 7.28 -26.24
CA LYS A 339 20.19 8.69 -25.83
C LYS A 339 21.29 9.44 -26.57
N LEU A 340 21.11 10.76 -26.68
CA LEU A 340 22.05 11.73 -27.25
C LEU A 340 22.50 12.82 -26.26
N ASP A 341 21.79 12.95 -25.14
CA ASP A 341 22.01 13.94 -24.09
C ASP A 341 21.77 13.31 -22.71
N PHE A 342 22.01 14.09 -21.64
CA PHE A 342 21.86 13.65 -20.25
C PHE A 342 20.50 14.00 -19.64
N ARG A 343 19.48 14.29 -20.47
CA ARG A 343 18.21 14.80 -19.95
C ARG A 343 17.53 13.79 -19.00
N PRO A 344 16.77 14.26 -18.00
CA PRO A 344 16.10 13.40 -17.04
C PRO A 344 14.99 12.55 -17.69
N SER A 345 14.49 11.56 -16.94
CA SER A 345 13.52 10.58 -17.44
C SER A 345 12.21 11.24 -17.87
N SER A 346 11.81 12.31 -17.19
CA SER A 346 10.61 13.10 -17.49
C SER A 346 10.69 13.82 -18.85
N ALA A 347 11.89 14.08 -19.36
CA ALA A 347 12.15 14.74 -20.64
C ALA A 347 12.66 13.76 -21.72
N SER A 348 12.82 12.48 -21.39
CA SER A 348 13.35 11.44 -22.29
C SER A 348 12.23 10.66 -22.97
N THR A 349 11.57 11.28 -23.95
CA THR A 349 10.49 10.66 -24.73
C THR A 349 11.02 9.52 -25.60
N GLY A 350 10.32 8.38 -25.62
CA GLY A 350 10.64 7.24 -26.47
C GLY A 350 11.85 6.40 -26.05
N VAL A 351 12.54 6.78 -24.97
CA VAL A 351 13.65 6.02 -24.40
C VAL A 351 13.09 4.84 -23.60
N ARG A 352 13.54 3.62 -23.92
CA ARG A 352 13.12 2.41 -23.21
C ARG A 352 13.75 2.37 -21.81
N PRO A 353 13.11 1.76 -20.80
CA PRO A 353 13.76 1.48 -19.53
C PRO A 353 15.07 0.68 -19.73
N PRO A 354 16.14 1.00 -18.99
CA PRO A 354 17.42 0.32 -19.12
C PRO A 354 17.34 -1.11 -18.58
N PRO A 355 18.21 -2.03 -19.03
CA PRO A 355 18.24 -3.38 -18.50
C PRO A 355 18.73 -3.37 -17.05
N VAL A 356 18.04 -4.13 -16.19
CA VAL A 356 18.53 -4.48 -14.86
C VAL A 356 19.68 -5.47 -15.01
N ILE A 357 20.84 -5.13 -14.46
CA ILE A 357 22.06 -5.95 -14.52
C ILE A 357 22.32 -6.69 -13.21
N VAL A 358 21.82 -6.17 -12.08
CA VAL A 358 21.81 -6.87 -10.79
C VAL A 358 20.45 -6.70 -10.15
N ARG A 359 19.90 -7.82 -9.66
CA ARG A 359 18.75 -7.84 -8.76
C ARG A 359 19.02 -8.86 -7.67
N HIS A 360 19.03 -8.43 -6.41
CA HIS A 360 19.20 -9.30 -5.26
C HIS A 360 18.14 -9.00 -4.19
N PRO A 361 17.64 -10.02 -3.46
CA PRO A 361 16.89 -9.75 -2.24
C PRO A 361 17.73 -8.91 -1.28
N PHE A 362 17.19 -7.78 -0.82
CA PHE A 362 17.81 -7.01 0.24
C PHE A 362 17.59 -7.73 1.59
N PRO A 363 18.59 -7.80 2.49
CA PRO A 363 18.46 -8.48 3.77
C PRO A 363 17.23 -8.02 4.56
N ARG A 364 16.42 -8.98 5.04
CA ARG A 364 15.14 -8.70 5.73
C ARG A 364 15.33 -8.11 7.13
N ASP A 365 16.49 -8.38 7.73
CA ASP A 365 16.81 -7.93 9.08
C ASP A 365 17.15 -6.43 9.08
N TRP A 366 17.67 -5.90 7.97
CA TRP A 366 17.92 -4.48 7.79
C TRP A 366 16.60 -3.71 7.69
N LYS A 367 16.52 -2.61 8.41
CA LYS A 367 15.43 -1.64 8.41
C LYS A 367 15.87 -0.43 7.61
N VAL A 368 14.89 0.18 6.95
CA VAL A 368 15.07 1.42 6.22
C VAL A 368 14.26 2.49 6.94
N LEU A 369 14.90 3.56 7.35
CA LEU A 369 14.26 4.71 7.95
C LEU A 369 14.19 5.82 6.91
N LEU A 370 13.04 6.49 6.82
CA LEU A 370 12.82 7.63 5.94
C LEU A 370 12.48 8.85 6.80
N ALA A 371 13.25 9.93 6.64
CA ALA A 371 12.93 11.24 7.18
C ALA A 371 12.49 12.15 6.03
N ILE A 372 11.22 12.57 6.07
CA ILE A 372 10.56 13.34 5.01
C ILE A 372 10.18 14.73 5.56
N PRO A 373 11.09 15.72 5.49
CA PRO A 373 10.84 17.05 6.04
C PRO A 373 9.81 17.85 5.23
N ASN A 374 9.03 18.70 5.90
CA ASN A 374 8.07 19.63 5.29
C ASN A 374 8.75 20.88 4.71
N ILE A 375 9.78 20.69 3.89
CA ILE A 375 10.51 21.77 3.23
C ILE A 375 10.12 21.84 1.74
N PRO A 376 10.48 22.93 1.02
CA PRO A 376 10.20 23.03 -0.40
C PRO A 376 10.68 21.79 -1.16
N LYS A 377 9.85 21.31 -2.09
CA LYS A 377 10.18 20.17 -2.95
C LYS A 377 11.49 20.42 -3.68
N GLY A 378 12.30 19.38 -3.83
CA GLY A 378 13.52 19.45 -4.62
C GLY A 378 13.27 19.67 -6.12
N ALA A 379 14.35 19.67 -6.89
CA ALA A 379 14.29 19.94 -8.32
C ALA A 379 13.37 18.95 -9.05
N HIS A 380 12.49 19.49 -9.89
CA HIS A 380 11.57 18.72 -10.73
C HIS A 380 11.22 19.52 -11.99
N GLY A 381 10.83 18.81 -13.05
CA GLY A 381 10.41 19.45 -14.30
C GLY A 381 11.56 20.24 -14.94
N GLN A 382 11.31 21.50 -15.31
CA GLN A 382 12.31 22.31 -16.00
C GLN A 382 13.58 22.55 -15.16
N LYS A 383 13.44 22.75 -13.84
CA LYS A 383 14.60 22.93 -12.95
C LYS A 383 15.54 21.72 -12.97
N GLU A 384 14.97 20.52 -13.00
CA GLU A 384 15.74 19.28 -13.08
C GLU A 384 16.49 19.21 -14.42
N VAL A 385 15.82 19.54 -15.53
CA VAL A 385 16.44 19.59 -16.87
C VAL A 385 17.62 20.57 -16.90
N ASP A 386 17.48 21.74 -16.28
CA ASP A 386 18.52 22.76 -16.28
C ASP A 386 19.74 22.33 -15.45
N ILE A 387 19.53 21.67 -14.30
CA ILE A 387 20.62 21.09 -13.49
C ILE A 387 21.37 20.02 -14.27
N PHE A 388 20.68 19.09 -14.95
CA PHE A 388 21.36 18.09 -15.78
C PHE A 388 22.21 18.74 -16.89
N LYS A 389 21.74 19.84 -17.49
CA LYS A 389 22.51 20.57 -18.51
C LYS A 389 23.72 21.30 -17.93
N GLU A 390 23.59 21.85 -16.73
CA GLU A 390 24.65 22.63 -16.08
C GLU A 390 25.78 21.74 -15.55
N TYR A 391 25.43 20.57 -14.99
CA TYR A 391 26.37 19.74 -14.23
C TYR A 391 26.80 18.45 -14.95
N CYS A 392 26.31 18.17 -16.16
CA CYS A 392 26.79 17.07 -16.99
C CYS A 392 27.64 17.57 -18.17
N PRO A 393 28.72 16.86 -18.54
CA PRO A 393 29.15 15.58 -18.00
C PRO A 393 29.84 15.71 -16.62
N VAL A 394 29.73 14.66 -15.81
CA VAL A 394 30.43 14.59 -14.51
C VAL A 394 31.89 14.14 -14.68
N PRO A 395 32.78 14.35 -13.68
CA PRO A 395 34.17 13.90 -13.76
C PRO A 395 34.30 12.38 -13.94
N LEU A 396 35.20 11.94 -14.82
CA LEU A 396 35.43 10.52 -15.09
C LEU A 396 35.95 9.76 -13.86
N ALA A 397 36.78 10.40 -13.04
CA ALA A 397 37.31 9.80 -11.82
C ALA A 397 36.18 9.41 -10.84
N ASP A 398 35.16 10.25 -10.71
CA ASP A 398 33.99 9.97 -9.87
C ASP A 398 33.24 8.74 -10.37
N VAL A 399 33.07 8.60 -11.70
CA VAL A 399 32.39 7.43 -12.29
C VAL A 399 33.21 6.15 -12.11
N HIS A 400 34.53 6.21 -12.25
CA HIS A 400 35.39 5.05 -11.95
C HIS A 400 35.24 4.61 -10.49
N GLU A 401 35.23 5.56 -9.55
CA GLU A 401 35.05 5.24 -8.13
C GLU A 401 33.62 4.72 -7.85
N LEU A 402 32.59 5.33 -8.45
CA LEU A 402 31.20 4.85 -8.34
C LEU A 402 31.09 3.39 -8.78
N CYS A 403 31.68 3.01 -9.92
CA CYS A 403 31.70 1.61 -10.38
C CYS A 403 32.35 0.68 -9.35
N TYR A 404 33.44 1.10 -8.70
CA TYR A 404 34.08 0.35 -7.63
C TYR A 404 33.17 0.21 -6.40
N GLN A 405 32.59 1.31 -5.91
CA GLN A 405 31.67 1.29 -4.77
C GLN A 405 30.46 0.39 -5.04
N ILE A 406 29.92 0.38 -6.27
CA ILE A 406 28.75 -0.41 -6.63
C ILE A 406 29.11 -1.90 -6.77
N LEU A 407 30.06 -2.24 -7.65
CA LEU A 407 30.32 -3.62 -8.07
C LEU A 407 31.19 -4.40 -7.09
N VAL A 408 32.13 -3.72 -6.42
CA VAL A 408 33.11 -4.37 -5.54
C VAL A 408 32.69 -4.29 -4.07
N ARG A 409 31.87 -3.30 -3.69
CA ARG A 409 31.43 -3.12 -2.29
C ARG A 409 29.95 -3.36 -2.08
N MET A 410 29.07 -2.53 -2.64
CA MET A 410 27.62 -2.62 -2.38
C MET A 410 27.03 -3.98 -2.75
N VAL A 411 27.30 -4.46 -3.97
CA VAL A 411 26.72 -5.72 -4.47
C VAL A 411 27.15 -6.91 -3.60
N PRO A 412 28.45 -7.16 -3.34
CA PRO A 412 28.85 -8.23 -2.42
C PRO A 412 28.28 -8.08 -1.01
N SER A 413 28.28 -6.87 -0.46
CA SER A 413 27.78 -6.61 0.91
C SER A 413 26.30 -6.97 1.07
N VAL A 414 25.47 -6.69 0.05
CA VAL A 414 24.05 -7.10 0.05
C VAL A 414 23.89 -8.63 -0.05
N VAL A 415 24.78 -9.30 -0.79
CA VAL A 415 24.76 -10.77 -0.94
C VAL A 415 25.19 -11.47 0.35
N GLU A 416 26.22 -10.95 1.01
CA GLU A 416 26.83 -11.53 2.21
C GLU A 416 26.12 -11.09 3.50
N GLY A 417 25.29 -10.05 3.44
CA GLY A 417 24.62 -9.49 4.61
C GLY A 417 25.53 -8.63 5.48
N ASP A 418 26.57 -8.03 4.90
CA ASP A 418 27.49 -7.10 5.58
C ASP A 418 26.94 -5.67 5.55
N LEU A 419 26.31 -5.25 6.65
CA LEU A 419 25.68 -3.93 6.75
C LEU A 419 26.71 -2.80 6.82
N ASP A 420 27.84 -3.03 7.48
CA ASP A 420 28.85 -2.02 7.72
C ASP A 420 29.59 -1.66 6.42
N GLU A 421 30.00 -2.66 5.64
CA GLU A 421 30.61 -2.44 4.32
C GLU A 421 29.62 -1.84 3.32
N PHE A 422 28.36 -2.30 3.34
CA PHE A 422 27.31 -1.69 2.53
C PHE A 422 27.12 -0.21 2.90
N GLY A 423 27.03 0.08 4.20
CA GLY A 423 26.83 1.42 4.71
C GLY A 423 27.98 2.36 4.36
N ALA A 424 29.22 1.90 4.54
CA ALA A 424 30.42 2.65 4.16
C ALA A 424 30.45 2.98 2.66
N ALA A 425 30.03 2.05 1.80
CA ALA A 425 29.91 2.31 0.36
C ALA A 425 28.81 3.33 0.04
N VAL A 426 27.64 3.24 0.67
CA VAL A 426 26.53 4.19 0.48
C VAL A 426 26.92 5.60 0.90
N ASN A 427 27.57 5.75 2.06
CA ASN A 427 28.06 7.04 2.55
C ASN A 427 29.03 7.67 1.55
N ARG A 428 30.00 6.89 1.04
CA ARG A 428 30.97 7.38 0.06
C ARG A 428 30.32 7.82 -1.26
N VAL A 429 29.30 7.09 -1.72
CA VAL A 429 28.55 7.43 -2.94
C VAL A 429 27.86 8.80 -2.84
N GLN A 430 27.52 9.28 -1.64
CA GLN A 430 26.91 10.60 -1.46
C GLN A 430 27.83 11.76 -1.87
N GLU A 431 29.14 11.52 -2.01
CA GLU A 431 30.16 12.53 -2.29
C GLU A 431 30.70 12.45 -3.72
N LEU A 432 30.14 11.57 -4.56
CA LEU A 432 30.65 11.28 -5.91
C LEU A 432 29.65 11.63 -7.00
N GLY A 433 30.19 12.04 -8.15
CA GLY A 433 29.47 12.19 -9.41
C GLY A 433 28.27 13.11 -9.26
N PHE A 434 27.15 12.72 -9.87
CA PHE A 434 25.95 13.53 -9.86
C PHE A 434 25.23 13.51 -8.50
N LYS A 435 25.43 12.48 -7.68
CA LYS A 435 24.85 12.45 -6.32
C LYS A 435 25.44 13.56 -5.44
N LYS A 436 26.74 13.84 -5.57
CA LYS A 436 27.37 15.00 -4.90
C LYS A 436 26.63 16.30 -5.19
N ILE A 437 26.23 16.50 -6.44
CA ILE A 437 25.50 17.68 -6.90
C ILE A 437 24.07 17.66 -6.35
N GLU A 438 23.38 16.52 -6.42
CA GLU A 438 22.05 16.35 -5.81
C GLU A 438 22.07 16.73 -4.33
N VAL A 439 23.07 16.30 -3.56
CA VAL A 439 23.26 16.61 -2.14
C VAL A 439 23.58 18.10 -1.94
N MET A 440 24.56 18.64 -2.67
CA MET A 440 24.99 20.04 -2.56
C MET A 440 23.86 21.06 -2.80
N LEU A 441 22.90 20.74 -3.66
CA LEU A 441 21.78 21.62 -3.99
C LEU A 441 20.60 21.55 -3.00
N GLN A 442 20.66 20.71 -1.97
CA GLN A 442 19.58 20.56 -1.00
C GLN A 442 19.58 21.62 0.09
N HIS A 443 18.45 21.70 0.78
CA HIS A 443 18.31 22.52 1.98
C HIS A 443 19.29 22.05 3.08
N PRO A 444 19.88 22.97 3.88
CA PRO A 444 20.81 22.62 4.98
C PRO A 444 20.30 21.55 5.95
N LEU A 445 18.98 21.53 6.19
CA LEU A 445 18.31 20.50 6.99
C LEU A 445 18.56 19.07 6.49
N VAL A 446 18.65 18.85 5.18
CA VAL A 446 18.92 17.53 4.60
C VAL A 446 20.31 17.05 5.01
N HIS A 447 21.32 17.93 4.98
CA HIS A 447 22.67 17.61 5.43
C HIS A 447 22.71 17.30 6.93
N ARG A 448 22.01 18.11 7.73
CA ARG A 448 21.87 17.87 9.18
C ARG A 448 21.22 16.51 9.43
N LEU A 449 20.10 16.20 8.78
CA LEU A 449 19.43 14.91 8.91
C LEU A 449 20.35 13.73 8.58
N MET A 450 21.12 13.83 7.49
CA MET A 450 22.09 12.79 7.14
C MET A 450 23.10 12.57 8.27
N GLU A 451 23.61 13.64 8.89
CA GLU A 451 24.59 13.55 9.98
C GLU A 451 23.98 13.03 11.29
N GLU A 452 22.85 13.58 11.71
CA GLU A 452 22.16 13.22 12.96
C GLU A 452 21.74 11.74 12.94
N MET A 453 21.18 11.27 11.82
CA MET A 453 20.78 9.86 11.68
C MET A 453 21.97 8.89 11.73
N ARG A 454 23.14 9.27 11.20
CA ARG A 454 24.37 8.46 11.33
C ARG A 454 24.89 8.47 12.76
N THR A 455 24.92 9.64 13.39
CA THR A 455 25.37 9.78 14.79
C THR A 455 24.49 8.98 15.74
N ALA A 456 23.19 8.85 15.44
CA ALA A 456 22.23 8.04 16.17
C ALA A 456 22.33 6.52 15.91
N GLY A 457 23.32 6.06 15.13
CA GLY A 457 23.62 4.64 14.97
C GLY A 457 23.24 4.03 13.62
N ALA A 458 22.85 4.82 12.61
CA ALA A 458 22.67 4.29 11.26
C ALA A 458 24.00 3.89 10.62
N ALA A 459 24.07 2.70 10.02
CA ALA A 459 25.24 2.26 9.26
C ALA A 459 25.51 3.19 8.05
N CYS A 460 24.43 3.70 7.45
CA CYS A 460 24.52 4.79 6.48
C CYS A 460 23.29 5.68 6.49
N SER A 461 23.48 6.90 5.96
CA SER A 461 22.40 7.79 5.59
C SER A 461 22.69 8.45 4.24
N GLY A 462 21.63 8.78 3.49
CA GLY A 462 21.79 9.35 2.16
C GLY A 462 20.53 10.02 1.64
N LEU A 463 20.68 10.66 0.48
CA LEU A 463 19.61 11.37 -0.20
C LEU A 463 18.99 10.48 -1.30
N SER A 464 17.65 10.40 -1.35
CA SER A 464 16.97 9.69 -2.44
C SER A 464 16.67 10.60 -3.63
N SER A 465 17.48 10.48 -4.69
CA SER A 465 17.45 11.35 -5.88
C SER A 465 17.42 12.85 -5.51
N PHE A 466 16.56 13.66 -6.16
CA PHE A 466 16.43 15.10 -5.92
C PHE A 466 15.43 15.48 -4.83
N GLY A 467 14.67 14.54 -4.29
CA GLY A 467 13.67 14.87 -3.27
C GLY A 467 14.30 15.03 -1.89
N PRO A 468 13.68 15.79 -0.98
CA PRO A 468 14.24 16.07 0.34
C PRO A 468 14.25 14.87 1.31
N THR A 469 13.80 13.69 0.89
CA THR A 469 13.80 12.50 1.75
C THR A 469 15.24 12.04 2.00
N VAL A 470 15.62 12.04 3.28
CA VAL A 470 16.82 11.38 3.77
C VAL A 470 16.44 9.97 4.18
N PHE A 471 17.18 8.98 3.69
CA PHE A 471 17.04 7.62 4.15
C PHE A 471 18.20 7.26 5.08
N ALA A 472 17.97 6.30 5.97
CA ALA A 472 19.00 5.62 6.73
C ALA A 472 18.76 4.11 6.74
N ILE A 473 19.83 3.34 6.92
CA ILE A 473 19.76 1.87 6.96
C ILE A 473 20.48 1.39 8.21
N ALA A 474 19.79 0.54 8.96
CA ALA A 474 20.26 0.00 10.23
C ALA A 474 19.61 -1.37 10.51
N ASP A 475 20.24 -2.21 11.32
CA ASP A 475 19.66 -3.45 11.85
C ASP A 475 19.21 -3.30 13.32
N THR A 476 19.76 -2.31 14.02
CA THR A 476 19.51 -1.97 15.43
C THR A 476 19.26 -0.47 15.59
N GLN A 477 18.96 0.00 16.81
CA GLN A 477 18.85 1.43 17.17
C GLN A 477 17.82 2.25 16.35
N CYS A 478 16.86 1.59 15.68
CA CYS A 478 15.93 2.30 14.79
C CYS A 478 15.10 3.37 15.53
N ARG A 479 14.81 3.19 16.82
CA ARG A 479 14.09 4.18 17.63
C ARG A 479 14.93 5.43 17.92
N ASP A 480 16.23 5.26 18.15
CA ASP A 480 17.14 6.37 18.42
C ASP A 480 17.34 7.21 17.15
N ILE A 481 17.47 6.54 15.99
CA ILE A 481 17.55 7.19 14.68
C ILE A 481 16.23 7.92 14.35
N GLU A 482 15.08 7.31 14.65
CA GLU A 482 13.76 7.94 14.47
C GLU A 482 13.59 9.19 15.35
N ALA A 483 14.02 9.11 16.62
CA ALA A 483 14.00 10.24 17.53
C ALA A 483 14.90 11.39 17.04
N ALA A 484 16.14 11.08 16.64
CA ALA A 484 17.08 12.07 16.12
C ALA A 484 16.57 12.75 14.84
N ALA A 485 15.97 11.98 13.92
CA ALA A 485 15.34 12.54 12.73
C ALA A 485 14.15 13.46 13.06
N SER A 486 13.32 13.06 14.03
CA SER A 486 12.16 13.83 14.48
C SER A 486 12.59 15.15 15.13
N GLU A 487 13.58 15.11 16.02
CA GLU A 487 14.17 16.29 16.68
C GLU A 487 14.79 17.24 15.64
N ALA A 488 15.54 16.71 14.67
CA ALA A 488 16.13 17.53 13.62
C ALA A 488 15.08 18.27 12.78
N MET A 489 13.86 17.72 12.64
CA MET A 489 12.76 18.31 11.87
C MET A 489 11.76 19.10 12.71
N GLU A 490 11.92 19.24 14.03
CA GLU A 490 10.90 19.81 14.93
C GLU A 490 10.39 21.19 14.46
N GLU A 491 11.30 22.06 13.99
CA GLU A 491 10.95 23.42 13.54
C GLU A 491 10.09 23.46 12.27
N VAL A 492 10.29 22.51 11.35
CA VAL A 492 9.59 22.48 10.05
C VAL A 492 8.44 21.47 10.02
N GLY A 493 8.47 20.49 10.91
CA GLY A 493 7.67 19.28 10.86
C GLY A 493 8.08 18.35 9.71
N GLY A 494 7.51 17.14 9.72
CA GLY A 494 7.79 16.12 8.71
C GLY A 494 7.26 14.77 9.16
N ASP A 495 7.46 13.77 8.32
CA ASP A 495 7.11 12.39 8.63
C ASP A 495 8.40 11.58 8.78
N VAL A 496 8.49 10.77 9.85
CA VAL A 496 9.50 9.71 9.97
C VAL A 496 8.80 8.36 9.83
N LEU A 497 9.35 7.50 8.99
CA LEU A 497 8.80 6.17 8.74
C LEU A 497 9.90 5.12 8.83
N ILE A 498 9.70 4.13 9.71
CA ILE A 498 10.50 2.90 9.71
C ILE A 498 9.80 1.88 8.81
N THR A 499 10.47 1.48 7.74
CA THR A 499 9.98 0.50 6.79
C THR A 499 11.03 -0.60 6.54
N ARG A 500 10.75 -1.47 5.60
CA ARG A 500 11.62 -2.55 5.15
C ARG A 500 11.73 -2.50 3.63
N CYS A 501 12.75 -3.18 3.11
CA CYS A 501 12.78 -3.44 1.69
C CYS A 501 11.62 -4.36 1.28
N ARG A 502 10.99 -4.05 0.13
CA ARG A 502 10.10 -4.99 -0.55
C ARG A 502 10.92 -5.81 -1.56
N ASN A 503 11.08 -7.10 -1.30
CA ASN A 503 11.81 -8.06 -2.16
C ASN A 503 10.93 -8.68 -3.27
N GLU A 504 9.82 -8.02 -3.59
CA GLU A 504 8.89 -8.38 -4.65
C GLU A 504 8.37 -7.10 -5.33
N GLY A 505 7.81 -7.24 -6.52
CA GLY A 505 7.26 -6.12 -7.27
C GLY A 505 5.94 -5.59 -6.67
N ALA A 506 5.23 -4.81 -7.49
CA ALA A 506 3.85 -4.47 -7.21
C ALA A 506 2.98 -5.72 -7.16
N ARG A 507 2.05 -5.75 -6.22
CA ARG A 507 1.07 -6.82 -6.08
C ARG A 507 -0.20 -6.41 -6.82
N VAL A 508 -0.72 -7.32 -7.64
CA VAL A 508 -1.96 -7.12 -8.37
C VAL A 508 -2.90 -8.24 -8.00
N ARG A 509 -4.14 -7.91 -7.64
CA ARG A 509 -5.20 -8.88 -7.46
C ARG A 509 -6.43 -8.49 -8.22
N THR A 510 -7.11 -9.49 -8.75
CA THR A 510 -8.48 -9.36 -9.23
C THR A 510 -9.42 -9.43 -8.04
N ALA A 511 -10.48 -8.63 -8.06
CA ALA A 511 -11.56 -8.67 -7.10
C ALA A 511 -12.92 -8.79 -7.77
#